data_AF-A0A7V6GNI8-F1
#
_entry.id   AF-A0A7V6GNI8-F1
#
_cell.length_a   1.000
_cell.length_b   1.000
_cell.length_c   1.000
_cell.angle_alpha   90.00
_cell.angle_beta   90.00
_cell.angle_gamma   90.00
#
_symmetry.space_group_name_H-M   'P 1'
#
loop_
_entity.id
_entity.type
_entity.pdbx_description
1 polymer ?
#
loop_
_entity_poly.entity_id
_entity_poly.type
_entity_poly.pdbx_seq_one_letter_code
_entity_poly.pdbx_strand_id
1 'polypeptide(L)' 'MGFKFPVINLEKTGENIKRLREAKNLTVRSLQEIFGFEFPQAIYKWQWGETLPSADNLVVLAKIFDCKIDDILVITEL' A
#
# COMPACT_ATOMS: atom_id res chain seq x y z
N MET A 1 -9.42 0.61 32.42
CA MET A 1 -9.67 1.03 31.03
C MET A 1 -8.40 0.73 30.24
N GLY A 2 -8.38 -0.33 29.44
CA GLY A 2 -7.19 -0.69 28.65
C GLY A 2 -7.12 0.20 27.41
N PHE A 3 -5.98 0.87 27.19
CA PHE A 3 -5.73 1.55 25.93
C PHE A 3 -5.59 0.48 24.84
N LYS A 4 -6.48 0.49 23.84
CA LYS A 4 -6.35 -0.36 22.67
C LYS A 4 -5.38 0.27 21.68
N PHE A 5 -4.33 -0.46 21.35
CA PHE A 5 -3.30 0.06 20.45
C PHE A 5 -3.78 -0.08 19.01
N PRO A 6 -3.85 1.01 18.23
CA PRO A 6 -4.12 0.91 16.81
C PRO A 6 -2.94 0.22 16.13
N VAL A 7 -3.24 -0.77 15.30
CA VAL A 7 -2.25 -1.48 14.48
C VAL A 7 -2.65 -1.46 13.02
N ILE A 8 -1.67 -1.53 12.14
CA ILE A 8 -1.93 -1.66 10.70
C ILE A 8 -2.35 -3.10 10.41
N ASN A 9 -3.49 -3.26 9.75
CA ASN A 9 -3.89 -4.53 9.16
C ASN A 9 -3.22 -4.67 7.79
N LEU A 10 -2.20 -5.53 7.70
CA LEU A 10 -1.41 -5.69 6.48
C LEU A 10 -2.23 -6.24 5.30
N GLU A 11 -3.07 -7.25 5.54
CA GLU A 11 -3.91 -7.85 4.50
C GLU A 11 -4.87 -6.82 3.92
N LYS A 12 -5.59 -6.09 4.77
CA LYS A 12 -6.53 -5.05 4.34
C LYS A 12 -5.84 -3.85 3.71
N THR A 13 -4.65 -3.49 4.18
CA THR A 13 -3.82 -2.47 3.53
C THR A 13 -3.40 -2.92 2.14
N GLY A 14 -2.99 -4.17 1.97
CA GLY A 14 -2.62 -4.73 0.67
C GLY A 14 -3.77 -4.79 -0.33
N GLU A 15 -4.94 -5.26 0.10
CA GLU A 15 -6.19 -5.20 -0.67
C GLU A 15 -6.48 -3.76 -1.13
N ASN A 16 -6.31 -2.78 -0.23
CA ASN A 16 -6.56 -1.38 -0.54
C ASN A 16 -5.55 -0.79 -1.53
N ILE A 17 -4.25 -1.13 -1.42
CA ILE A 17 -3.24 -0.76 -2.40
C ILE A 17 -3.62 -1.29 -3.79
N LYS A 18 -4.06 -2.55 -3.88
CA LYS A 18 -4.50 -3.14 -5.14
C LYS A 18 -5.69 -2.38 -5.73
N ARG A 19 -6.71 -2.11 -4.90
CA ARG A 19 -7.91 -1.36 -5.28
C ARG A 19 -7.58 0.04 -5.80
N LEU A 20 -6.72 0.78 -5.10
CA LEU A 20 -6.30 2.14 -5.48
C LEU A 20 -5.50 2.13 -6.80
N ARG A 21 -4.59 1.18 -6.98
CA ARG A 21 -3.87 1.00 -8.24
C ARG A 21 -4.83 0.76 -9.41
N GLU A 22 -5.79 -0.14 -9.24
CA GLU A 22 -6.78 -0.48 -10.26
C GLU A 22 -7.71 0.69 -10.57
N ALA A 23 -8.09 1.48 -9.56
CA ALA A 23 -8.87 2.71 -9.75
C ALA A 23 -8.14 3.79 -10.58
N LYS A 24 -6.80 3.75 -10.61
CA LYS A 24 -5.97 4.60 -11.49
C LYS A 24 -5.67 3.95 -12.84
N ASN A 25 -6.26 2.79 -13.16
CA ASN A 25 -5.98 2.01 -14.37
C ASN A 25 -4.49 1.64 -14.54
N LEU A 26 -3.75 1.53 -13.44
CA LEU A 26 -2.33 1.18 -13.48
C LEU A 26 -2.15 -0.33 -13.41
N THR A 27 -1.22 -0.87 -14.20
CA THR A 27 -0.80 -2.27 -14.03
C THR A 27 0.29 -2.37 -12.96
N VAL A 28 0.58 -3.57 -12.46
CA VAL A 28 1.75 -3.80 -11.58
C VAL A 28 3.04 -3.40 -12.29
N ARG A 29 3.15 -3.67 -13.60
CA ARG A 29 4.28 -3.26 -14.42
C ARG A 29 4.44 -1.74 -14.49
N SER A 30 3.33 -1.01 -14.63
CA SER A 30 3.36 0.46 -14.63
C SER A 30 3.88 1.01 -13.31
N LEU A 31 3.45 0.45 -12.16
CA LEU A 31 4.01 0.82 -10.87
C LEU A 31 5.49 0.45 -10.78
N GLN A 32 5.89 -0.74 -11.23
CA GLN A 32 7.29 -1.16 -11.23
C GLN A 32 8.18 -0.15 -11.98
N GLU A 33 7.74 0.27 -13.17
CA GLU A 33 8.44 1.25 -14.00
C GLU A 33 8.52 2.63 -13.32
N ILE A 34 7.44 3.09 -12.67
CA ILE A 34 7.42 4.36 -11.91
C ILE A 34 8.38 4.31 -10.71
N PHE A 35 8.41 3.18 -9.99
CA PHE A 35 9.30 2.98 -8.86
C PHE A 35 10.76 2.71 -9.27
N GLY A 36 11.03 2.47 -10.55
CA GLY A 36 12.36 2.06 -11.02
C GLY A 36 12.82 0.72 -10.46
N PHE A 37 11.88 -0.17 -10.10
CA PHE A 37 12.22 -1.48 -9.56
C PHE A 37 12.67 -2.44 -10.66
N GLU A 38 13.75 -3.17 -10.39
CA GLU A 38 14.22 -4.23 -11.27
C GLU A 38 13.17 -5.35 -11.43
N PHE A 39 12.46 -5.68 -10.34
CA PHE A 39 11.45 -6.74 -10.30
C PHE A 39 10.12 -6.27 -9.67
N PRO A 40 8.96 -6.80 -10.08
CA PRO A 40 7.65 -6.41 -9.54
C PRO A 40 7.34 -7.01 -8.16
N GLN A 41 8.22 -7.85 -7.61
CA GLN A 41 7.95 -8.66 -6.41
C GLN A 41 7.52 -7.82 -5.21
N ALA A 42 8.13 -6.66 -5.00
CA ALA A 42 7.78 -5.77 -3.90
C ALA A 42 6.30 -5.35 -3.96
N ILE A 43 5.81 -5.01 -5.16
CA ILE A 43 4.42 -4.57 -5.37
C ILE A 43 3.45 -5.73 -5.12
N TYR A 44 3.78 -6.95 -5.54
CA TYR A 44 2.97 -8.13 -5.23
C TYR A 44 2.89 -8.38 -3.72
N LYS A 45 4.03 -8.36 -3.01
CA LYS A 45 4.09 -8.53 -1.56
C LYS A 45 3.25 -7.50 -0.80
N TRP A 46 3.27 -6.25 -1.25
CA TRP A 46 2.43 -5.20 -0.67
C TRP A 46 0.95 -5.50 -0.87
N GLN A 47 0.53 -5.87 -2.08
CA GLN A 47 -0.87 -6.17 -2.39
C GLN A 47 -1.40 -7.45 -1.73
N TRP A 48 -0.51 -8.40 -1.41
CA TRP A 48 -0.85 -9.63 -0.68
C TRP A 48 -0.77 -9.46 0.84
N GLY A 49 -0.37 -8.28 1.33
CA GLY A 49 -0.23 -8.02 2.76
C GLY A 49 0.92 -8.78 3.43
N GLU A 50 1.90 -9.28 2.67
CA GLU A 50 3.09 -9.94 3.23
C GLU A 50 4.02 -8.93 3.90
N THR A 51 4.14 -7.74 3.32
CA THR A 51 4.97 -6.65 3.84
C THR A 51 4.31 -5.30 3.58
N LEU A 52 4.62 -4.32 4.43
CA LEU A 52 4.23 -2.94 4.18
C LEU A 52 5.23 -2.28 3.21
N PRO A 53 4.78 -1.37 2.32
CA PRO A 53 5.71 -0.45 1.66
C PRO A 53 6.48 0.37 2.70
N SER A 54 7.72 0.74 2.41
CA SER A 54 8.45 1.70 3.25
C SER A 54 7.71 3.04 3.33
N ALA A 55 8.05 3.88 4.31
CA ALA A 55 7.49 5.23 4.40
C ALA A 55 7.67 6.03 3.10
N ASP A 56 8.85 5.96 2.47
CA ASP A 56 9.12 6.61 1.18
C ASP A 56 8.21 6.07 0.08
N ASN A 57 8.03 4.76 0.01
CA ASN A 57 7.15 4.14 -0.99
C ASN A 57 5.69 4.51 -0.74
N LEU A 58 5.24 4.65 0.51
CA LEU A 58 3.89 5.13 0.83
C LEU A 58 3.70 6.58 0.37
N VAL A 59 4.70 7.45 0.50
CA VAL A 59 4.65 8.83 -0.03
C VAL A 59 4.47 8.82 -1.55
N VAL A 60 5.23 7.97 -2.25
CA VAL A 60 5.13 7.83 -3.71
C VAL A 60 3.77 7.26 -4.12
N LEU A 61 3.30 6.20 -3.45
CA LEU A 61 1.99 5.61 -3.71
C LEU A 61 0.86 6.63 -3.50
N ALA A 62 0.90 7.39 -2.41
CA ALA A 62 -0.08 8.45 -2.12
C ALA A 62 -0.14 9.48 -3.26
N LYS A 63 1.01 9.88 -3.79
CA LYS A 63 1.08 10.79 -4.95
C LYS A 63 0.55 10.17 -6.24
N ILE A 64 0.84 8.90 -6.53
CA ILE A 64 0.34 8.18 -7.71
C ILE A 64 -1.18 7.97 -7.63
N PHE A 65 -1.67 7.62 -6.44
CA PHE A 65 -3.07 7.35 -6.16
C PHE A 65 -3.90 8.61 -5.91
N ASP A 66 -3.25 9.78 -5.85
CA ASP A 66 -3.89 11.07 -5.57
C ASP A 66 -4.73 11.02 -4.28
N CYS A 67 -4.11 10.49 -3.22
CA CYS A 67 -4.70 10.37 -1.90
C CYS A 67 -3.64 10.65 -0.82
N LYS A 68 -4.04 10.62 0.45
CA LYS A 68 -3.08 10.69 1.56
C LYS A 68 -2.58 9.29 1.92
N ILE A 69 -1.50 9.22 2.72
CA ILE A 69 -0.98 7.94 3.22
C ILE A 69 -2.02 7.24 4.12
N ASP A 70 -2.76 8.00 4.92
CA ASP A 70 -3.84 7.47 5.77
C ASP A 70 -4.98 6.84 4.97
N ASP A 71 -5.22 7.27 3.73
CA ASP A 71 -6.20 6.64 2.84
C ASP A 71 -5.74 5.26 2.32
N ILE A 72 -4.42 4.98 2.39
CA ILE A 72 -3.82 3.71 1.98
C ILE A 72 -3.85 2.70 3.14
N LEU A 73 -3.50 3.14 4.35
CA LEU A 73 -3.34 2.30 5.52
C LEU A 73 -4.68 1.94 6.15
N VAL A 74 -4.91 0.64 6.37
CA VAL A 74 -6.07 0.18 7.13
C VAL A 74 -5.66 -0.07 8.57
N ILE A 75 -6.26 0.67 9.51
CA ILE A 75 -5.98 0.57 10.94
C ILE A 75 -7.10 -0.24 11.62
N THR A 76 -6.70 -1.18 12.48
CA THR A 76 -7.62 -1.95 13.34
C THR A 76 -7.19 -1.84 14.80
N GLU A 77 -8.11 -2.09 15.71
CA GLU A 77 -7.82 -2.14 17.15
C GLU A 77 -7.50 -3.59 17.58
N LEU A 78 -6.45 -3.75 18.39
CA LEU A 78 -6.20 -4.96 19.18
C LEU A 78 -6.82 -4.84 20.58
#